data_AF-A0A954NSV4-F1
#
_entry.id   AF-A0A954NSV4-F1
#
_cell.length_a   1.000
_cell.length_b   1.000
_cell.length_c   1.000
_cell.angle_alpha   90.00
_cell.angle_beta   90.00
_cell.angle_gamma   90.00
#
_symmetry.space_group_name_H-M   'P 1'
#
loop_
_entity.id
_entity.type
_entity.pdbx_description
1 polymer ?
#
loop_
_entity_poly.entity_id
_entity_poly.type
_entity_poly.pdbx_seq_one_letter_code
_entity_poly.pdbx_strand_id
1 'polypeptide(L)'
;MRAAIAIASWLSILLSSPLHAQGYSPKEAASRMTTPDGFVVELIAAEPHVRQPVAIDFDDSGRLWVIQYLQYPNPAGLERVKVDRYSRTTYDRVPEPPPHGPVGADKITILEDTDGDGV
;
A
#
# COMPACT_ATOMS: atom_id res chain seq x y z
N MET A 1 -13.39 9.32 64.07
CA MET A 1 -13.65 10.06 62.81
C MET A 1 -12.53 9.77 61.82
N ARG A 2 -12.90 9.44 60.56
CA ARG A 2 -12.08 9.30 59.34
C ARG A 2 -11.28 7.99 59.24
N ALA A 3 -11.82 6.92 58.62
CA ALA A 3 -12.10 6.67 57.20
C ALA A 3 -10.97 5.86 56.54
N ALA A 4 -11.27 4.59 56.24
CA ALA A 4 -10.53 3.72 55.34
C ALA A 4 -10.57 4.28 53.90
N ILE A 5 -9.54 4.05 53.10
CA ILE A 5 -9.65 3.84 51.63
C ILE A 5 -8.44 2.99 51.20
N ALA A 6 -8.73 1.80 50.69
CA ALA A 6 -7.81 0.95 49.96
C ALA A 6 -7.55 1.56 48.58
N ILE A 7 -6.29 1.73 48.20
CA ILE A 7 -5.93 2.19 46.85
C ILE A 7 -5.86 0.95 45.95
N ALA A 8 -7.02 0.50 45.48
CA ALA A 8 -7.13 -0.29 44.28
C ALA A 8 -7.34 0.69 43.11
N SER A 9 -6.34 0.86 42.26
CA SER A 9 -6.47 1.68 41.05
C SER A 9 -5.81 0.95 39.87
N TRP A 10 -6.58 -0.03 39.39
CA TRP A 10 -6.89 -0.29 37.99
C TRP A 10 -5.81 0.08 36.97
N LEU A 11 -5.14 -0.97 36.51
CA LEU A 11 -4.40 -1.04 35.26
C LEU A 11 -5.29 -0.52 34.12
N SER A 12 -5.14 0.75 33.74
CA SER A 12 -5.69 1.26 32.48
C SER A 12 -4.87 0.66 31.35
N ILE A 13 -5.23 -0.56 30.94
CA ILE A 13 -4.84 -1.07 29.63
C ILE A 13 -5.44 -0.08 28.64
N LEU A 14 -4.56 0.67 27.98
CA LEU A 14 -4.89 1.43 26.79
C LEU A 14 -5.46 0.43 25.77
N LEU A 15 -6.79 0.29 25.71
CA LEU A 15 -7.46 -0.16 24.50
C LEU A 15 -7.31 0.96 23.47
N SER A 16 -6.11 1.08 22.93
CA SER A 16 -5.94 1.71 21.63
C SER A 16 -6.51 0.70 20.65
N SER A 17 -7.80 0.81 20.33
CA SER A 17 -8.38 0.07 19.21
C SER A 17 -7.47 0.29 18.00
N PRO A 18 -6.90 -0.76 17.38
CA PRO A 18 -6.14 -0.55 16.16
C PRO A 18 -7.10 0.08 15.14
N LEU A 19 -6.69 1.21 14.58
CA LEU A 19 -7.37 1.76 13.42
C LEU A 19 -7.24 0.72 12.30
N HIS A 20 -8.34 0.05 11.95
CA HIS A 20 -8.34 -0.88 10.83
C HIS A 20 -8.56 -0.07 9.54
N ALA A 21 -7.50 0.12 8.76
CA ALA A 21 -7.68 -0.01 7.31
C ALA A 21 -8.00 -1.49 7.04
N GLN A 22 -8.76 -1.83 5.99
CA GLN A 22 -9.37 -3.16 5.90
C GLN A 22 -8.36 -4.34 5.94
N GLY A 23 -7.08 -4.10 5.59
CA GLY A 23 -5.92 -4.78 6.17
C GLY A 23 -5.84 -6.30 6.04
N TYR A 24 -6.59 -6.89 5.10
CA TYR A 24 -6.59 -8.34 4.88
C TYR A 24 -5.25 -8.82 4.35
N SER A 25 -4.89 -10.07 4.69
CA SER A 25 -3.83 -10.74 3.94
C SER A 25 -4.23 -10.87 2.46
N PRO A 26 -3.27 -10.95 1.52
CA PRO A 26 -3.57 -11.06 0.09
C PRO A 26 -4.59 -12.16 -0.24
N LYS A 27 -4.45 -13.33 0.40
CA LYS A 27 -5.35 -14.47 0.23
C LYS A 27 -6.76 -14.20 0.73
N GLU A 28 -6.89 -13.55 1.89
CA GLU A 28 -8.20 -13.17 2.43
C GLU A 28 -8.87 -12.10 1.56
N ALA A 29 -8.10 -11.14 1.03
CA ALA A 29 -8.63 -10.12 0.13
C ALA A 29 -9.21 -10.74 -1.15
N ALA A 30 -8.46 -11.65 -1.80
CA ALA A 30 -8.92 -12.37 -2.98
C ALA A 30 -10.20 -13.19 -2.70
N SER A 31 -10.27 -13.91 -1.58
CA SER A 31 -11.45 -14.70 -1.20
C SER A 31 -12.73 -13.88 -0.95
N ARG A 32 -12.60 -12.57 -0.74
CA ARG A 32 -13.72 -11.65 -0.49
C ARG A 32 -14.21 -10.97 -1.76
N MET A 33 -13.55 -11.18 -2.90
CA MET A 33 -14.01 -10.66 -4.19
C MET A 33 -15.26 -11.43 -4.65
N THR A 34 -16.20 -10.71 -5.25
CA THR A 34 -17.40 -11.30 -5.86
C THR A 34 -17.23 -11.34 -7.37
N THR A 35 -17.45 -12.49 -7.98
CA THR A 35 -17.38 -12.68 -9.43
C THR A 35 -18.75 -13.04 -10.01
N PRO A 36 -19.00 -12.77 -11.29
CA PRO A 36 -20.13 -13.35 -12.01
C PRO A 36 -20.01 -14.88 -12.13
N ASP A 37 -21.13 -15.57 -12.38
CA ASP A 37 -21.14 -17.01 -12.60
C ASP A 37 -20.20 -17.41 -13.74
N GLY A 38 -19.40 -18.44 -13.52
CA GLY A 38 -18.39 -18.93 -14.48
C GLY A 38 -17.03 -18.23 -14.42
N PHE A 39 -16.83 -17.25 -13.53
CA PHE A 39 -15.55 -16.56 -13.33
C PHE A 39 -14.93 -16.89 -11.97
N VAL A 40 -13.60 -17.00 -11.94
CA VAL A 40 -12.78 -17.22 -10.75
C VAL A 40 -11.75 -16.09 -10.58
N VAL A 41 -11.31 -15.87 -9.35
CA VAL A 41 -10.21 -14.94 -9.01
C VAL A 41 -9.11 -15.75 -8.34
N GLU A 42 -7.89 -15.59 -8.85
CA GLU A 42 -6.69 -16.23 -8.33
C GLU A 42 -5.66 -15.16 -7.95
N LEU A 43 -4.91 -15.42 -6.88
CA LEU A 43 -3.88 -14.52 -6.39
C LEU A 43 -2.53 -14.91 -6.99
N ILE A 44 -2.03 -14.10 -7.93
CA ILE A 44 -0.77 -14.34 -8.64
C ILE A 44 0.41 -13.49 -8.13
N ALA A 45 0.13 -12.35 -7.50
CA ALA A 45 1.17 -11.45 -6.97
C ALA A 45 0.64 -10.59 -5.83
N ALA A 46 1.52 -10.31 -4.86
CA ALA A 46 1.20 -9.50 -3.70
C ALA A 46 2.46 -8.82 -3.13
N GLU A 47 2.31 -8.13 -2.01
CA GLU A 47 3.42 -7.60 -1.24
C GLU A 47 4.37 -8.71 -0.76
N PRO A 48 5.71 -8.47 -0.78
CA PRO A 48 6.38 -7.20 -1.10
C PRO A 48 6.69 -6.97 -2.60
N HIS A 49 6.39 -7.94 -3.47
CA HIS A 49 6.78 -7.91 -4.89
C HIS A 49 6.06 -6.79 -5.65
N VAL A 50 4.75 -6.69 -5.46
CA VAL A 50 3.88 -5.68 -6.07
C VAL A 50 3.25 -4.80 -4.99
N ARG A 51 3.42 -3.47 -5.12
CA ARG A 51 2.82 -2.42 -4.29
C ARG A 51 2.43 -1.24 -5.16
N GLN A 52 1.31 -0.59 -4.84
CA GLN A 52 0.81 0.59 -5.57
C GLN A 52 0.88 0.43 -7.12
N PRO A 53 0.31 -0.66 -7.69
CA PRO A 53 0.31 -0.85 -9.14
C PRO A 53 -0.53 0.24 -9.81
N VAL A 54 0.01 0.85 -10.85
CA VAL A 54 -0.67 1.89 -11.66
C VAL A 54 -1.16 1.34 -12.99
N ALA A 55 -0.32 0.52 -13.63
CA ALA A 55 -0.64 -0.15 -14.89
C ALA A 55 -0.02 -1.54 -14.90
N ILE A 56 -0.70 -2.47 -15.56
CA ILE A 56 -0.24 -3.83 -15.78
C ILE A 56 -0.44 -4.23 -17.24
N ASP A 57 0.45 -5.06 -17.78
CA ASP A 57 0.31 -5.65 -19.11
C ASP A 57 1.04 -7.00 -19.20
N PHE A 58 0.68 -7.83 -20.17
CA PHE A 58 1.37 -9.09 -20.48
C PHE A 58 2.14 -8.96 -21.79
N ASP A 59 3.38 -9.46 -21.82
CA ASP A 59 4.15 -9.54 -23.07
C ASP A 59 3.91 -10.84 -23.86
N ASP A 60 4.54 -10.95 -25.03
CA ASP A 60 4.47 -12.11 -25.92
C ASP A 60 5.05 -13.40 -25.33
N SER A 61 5.85 -13.27 -24.26
CA SER A 61 6.44 -14.37 -23.50
C SER A 61 5.55 -14.76 -22.29
N GLY A 62 4.40 -14.12 -22.12
CA GLY A 62 3.46 -14.39 -21.02
C GLY A 62 3.87 -13.78 -19.68
N ARG A 63 4.86 -12.89 -19.64
CA ARG A 63 5.30 -12.24 -18.40
C ARG A 63 4.40 -11.07 -18.05
N LEU A 64 4.12 -10.90 -16.76
CA LEU A 64 3.34 -9.78 -16.23
C LEU A 64 4.26 -8.59 -15.91
N TRP A 65 4.04 -7.48 -16.61
CA TRP A 65 4.69 -6.20 -16.38
C TRP A 65 3.84 -5.34 -15.45
N VAL A 66 4.44 -4.76 -14.42
CA VAL A 66 3.75 -3.93 -13.42
C VAL A 66 4.51 -2.63 -13.19
N ILE A 67 3.88 -1.50 -13.49
CA ILE A 67 4.37 -0.17 -13.10
C ILE A 67 3.92 0.13 -11.67
N GLN A 68 4.87 0.36 -10.76
CA GLN A 68 4.61 0.64 -9.35
C GLN A 68 4.98 2.08 -9.01
N TYR A 69 3.99 2.88 -8.60
CA TYR A 69 4.21 4.25 -8.09
C TYR A 69 4.33 4.21 -6.57
N LEU A 70 5.53 3.88 -6.09
CA LEU A 70 5.82 3.58 -4.68
C LEU A 70 5.91 4.81 -3.77
N GLN A 71 5.58 5.97 -4.32
CA GLN A 71 5.71 7.26 -3.65
C GLN A 71 4.38 7.97 -3.59
N TYR A 72 3.28 7.37 -4.06
CA TYR A 72 1.99 8.03 -3.93
C TYR A 72 1.58 8.15 -2.45
N PRO A 73 1.13 9.34 -1.98
CA PRO A 73 0.88 10.57 -2.76
C PRO A 73 2.02 11.61 -2.75
N ASN A 74 3.15 11.33 -2.10
CA ASN A 74 4.25 12.30 -1.90
C ASN A 74 5.53 11.88 -2.67
N PRO A 75 5.94 12.62 -3.70
CA PRO A 75 7.17 12.32 -4.46
C PRO A 75 8.42 12.27 -3.57
N ALA A 76 9.45 11.52 -4.00
CA ALA A 76 10.73 11.46 -3.30
C ALA A 76 11.33 12.85 -3.06
N GLY A 77 11.82 13.08 -1.85
CA GLY A 77 12.67 14.22 -1.53
C GLY A 77 11.95 15.58 -1.55
N LEU A 78 10.62 15.58 -1.57
CA LEU A 78 9.77 16.75 -1.41
C LEU A 78 8.95 16.64 -0.13
N GLU A 79 8.87 17.74 0.60
CA GLU A 79 8.01 17.85 1.78
C GLU A 79 6.72 18.56 1.43
N ARG A 80 5.61 17.98 1.87
CA ARG A 80 4.28 18.54 1.66
C ARG A 80 4.06 19.72 2.62
N VAL A 81 4.07 20.93 2.09
CA VAL A 81 3.88 22.17 2.88
C VAL A 81 2.40 22.44 3.12
N LYS A 82 1.57 22.29 2.08
CA LYS A 82 0.14 22.62 2.17
C LYS A 82 -0.68 21.80 1.19
N VAL A 83 -1.87 21.39 1.62
CA VAL A 83 -2.91 20.87 0.74
C VAL A 83 -4.13 21.76 0.86
N ASP A 84 -4.62 22.25 -0.28
CA ASP A 84 -5.82 23.07 -0.29
C ASP A 84 -7.10 22.23 -0.30
N ARG A 85 -8.28 22.89 -0.27
CA ARG A 85 -9.57 22.18 -0.28
C ARG A 85 -9.81 21.34 -1.54
N TYR A 86 -9.04 21.58 -2.60
CA TYR A 86 -9.16 20.90 -3.89
C TYR A 86 -8.09 19.81 -4.05
N SER A 87 -7.46 19.38 -2.96
CA SER A 87 -6.41 18.35 -2.95
C SER A 87 -5.18 18.71 -3.78
N ARG A 88 -4.94 20.01 -4.03
CA ARG A 88 -3.70 20.45 -4.67
C ARG A 88 -2.62 20.63 -3.62
N THR A 89 -1.50 19.98 -3.86
CA THR A 89 -0.36 19.97 -2.95
C THR A 89 0.67 21.02 -3.36
N THR A 90 1.04 21.89 -2.42
CA THR A 90 2.24 22.73 -2.51
C THR A 90 3.38 22.02 -1.78
N TYR A 91 4.51 21.87 -2.46
CA TYR A 91 5.74 21.31 -1.91
C TYR A 91 6.72 22.41 -1.51
N ASP A 92 7.72 22.05 -0.72
CA ASP A 92 8.80 22.93 -0.24
C ASP A 92 9.64 23.52 -1.37
N ARG A 93 9.84 22.75 -2.45
CA ARG A 93 10.63 23.15 -3.61
C ARG A 93 10.19 22.44 -4.89
N VAL A 94 10.73 22.91 -6.01
CA VAL A 94 10.71 22.17 -7.28
C VAL A 94 11.99 21.32 -7.32
N PRO A 95 11.90 20.00 -7.55
CA PRO A 95 13.10 19.17 -7.66
C PRO A 95 13.85 19.49 -8.95
N GLU A 96 15.17 19.31 -8.93
CA GLU A 96 15.99 19.36 -10.15
C GLU A 96 15.52 18.29 -11.14
N PRO A 97 15.58 18.57 -12.46
CA PRO A 97 15.23 17.57 -13.46
C PRO A 97 16.16 16.34 -13.36
N PRO A 98 15.67 15.14 -13.72
CA PRO A 98 16.54 13.98 -13.86
C PRO A 98 17.72 14.28 -14.80
N PRO A 99 18.95 13.81 -14.48
CA PRO A 99 19.29 12.88 -13.40
C PRO A 99 19.66 13.54 -12.05
N HIS A 100 19.51 14.85 -11.89
CA HIS A 100 20.10 15.61 -10.78
C HIS A 100 19.22 15.74 -9.52
N GLY A 101 17.93 15.37 -9.60
CA GLY A 101 17.01 15.38 -8.47
C GLY A 101 17.05 14.13 -7.58
N PRO A 102 16.21 14.06 -6.53
CA PRO A 102 16.02 12.86 -5.73
C PRO A 102 15.65 11.66 -6.60
N VAL A 103 16.27 10.50 -6.34
CA VAL A 103 15.91 9.26 -7.02
C VAL A 103 14.57 8.76 -6.48
N GLY A 104 13.61 8.55 -7.39
CA GLY A 104 12.31 7.96 -7.05
C GLY A 104 12.44 6.50 -6.60
N ALA A 105 11.47 6.04 -5.80
CA ALA A 105 11.35 4.64 -5.40
C ALA A 105 10.56 3.80 -6.41
N ASP A 106 10.00 4.43 -7.43
CA ASP A 106 9.19 3.79 -8.46
C ASP A 106 9.97 2.75 -9.22
N LYS A 107 9.28 1.67 -9.58
CA LYS A 107 9.91 0.55 -10.29
C LYS A 107 8.95 -0.08 -11.27
N ILE A 108 9.51 -0.68 -12.30
CA ILE A 108 8.84 -1.67 -13.13
C ILE A 108 9.21 -3.05 -12.57
N THR A 109 8.23 -3.90 -12.32
CA THR A 109 8.43 -5.29 -11.92
C THR A 109 7.90 -6.20 -13.01
N ILE A 110 8.68 -7.21 -13.36
CA ILE A 110 8.34 -8.21 -14.36
C ILE A 110 8.25 -9.54 -13.62
N LEU A 111 7.11 -10.20 -13.72
CA LEU A 111 6.82 -11.48 -13.09
C LEU A 111 6.69 -12.54 -14.19
N GLU A 112 7.27 -13.71 -13.95
CA GLU A 112 7.28 -14.84 -14.87
C GLU A 112 6.85 -16.08 -14.10
N ASP A 113 5.90 -16.83 -14.67
CA ASP A 113 5.57 -18.17 -14.21
C ASP A 113 6.66 -19.13 -14.69
N THR A 114 7.35 -19.76 -13.75
CA THR A 114 8.50 -20.63 -14.03
C THR A 114 8.18 -22.12 -13.95
N ASP A 115 7.01 -22.50 -13.41
CA ASP A 115 6.60 -23.90 -13.28
C ASP A 115 5.38 -24.26 -14.14
N GLY A 116 4.75 -23.28 -14.78
CA GLY A 116 3.74 -23.45 -15.81
C GLY A 116 2.35 -23.74 -15.24
N ASP A 117 2.10 -23.43 -13.98
CA ASP A 117 0.79 -23.61 -13.35
C ASP A 117 -0.19 -22.45 -13.63
N GLY A 118 0.30 -21.36 -14.24
CA GLY A 118 -0.47 -20.18 -14.59
C GLY A 118 -0.77 -19.24 -13.40
N VAL A 119 -0.11 -19.43 -12.25
CA VAL A 119 -0.31 -18.67 -11.00
C VAL A 119 0.96 -17.95 -10.54
#